data_AF-A0AA37UHD0-F1
#
_entry.id   AF-A0AA37UHD0-F1
#
_cell.length_a   1.000
_cell.length_b   1.000
_cell.length_c   1.000
_cell.angle_alpha   90.00
_cell.angle_beta   90.00
_cell.angle_gamma   90.00
#
_symmetry.space_group_name_H-M   'P 1'
#
loop_
_entity.id
_entity.type
_entity.pdbx_description
1 polymer ?
#
loop_
_entity_poly.entity_id
_entity_poly.type
_entity_poly.pdbx_seq_one_letter_code
_entity_poly.pdbx_strand_id
1 'polypeptide(L)'
;MTDEHTAFPVVLRGYDRAQVDQHVNDLVRALNEARRQVESSDAESLRLSGQLSETQRALSETEAPTYAGLGSRIEQLLRSAEEQSTDVVTQATTKAGVITSRAEADATQLLDRAEREAADQLAAARSEAEHTTTSAATEADSVRSSAALTAGELVSSAEREARGIRGALETEVAERRATLERDLAARESLVLRETTELRVAAETEAREIVATATAAARTARADAEAYATTTRDSARAEADALLAQARGTAEQTLAQAQEQADELLEAAARAKADGDLDVARRREAAETENGEIHAAAKAAADQLVTDAEGRVADAEERVVDALARAEQITSSSEASARDTLASARDRATRIVEDAVDQADRTTSSASEEADRRLGSVRDEVADLERQREAISTYLDELRGLLGSSSVPDASLIAKADEAAAALEKSTSEGDEDAEVSAQETGTAEDGEQAGDATETLPAVVDEGDTEESDAEESDAEQSDTDAEESSDHADATASR
;
A
#
# COMPACT_ATOMS: atom_id res chain seq x y z
N MET A 1 -193.88 -74.43 51.55
CA MET A 1 -195.14 -74.97 51.02
C MET A 1 -196.02 -73.78 50.71
N THR A 2 -196.56 -73.52 49.51
CA THR A 2 -197.26 -74.40 48.54
C THR A 2 -198.54 -75.00 49.09
N ASP A 3 -199.62 -74.21 49.03
CA ASP A 3 -201.00 -74.70 48.99
C ASP A 3 -201.74 -73.93 47.89
N GLU A 4 -201.70 -74.45 46.66
CA GLU A 4 -202.50 -73.91 45.55
C GLU A 4 -203.95 -74.37 45.73
N HIS A 5 -204.78 -73.51 46.32
CA HIS A 5 -206.21 -73.76 46.50
C HIS A 5 -207.02 -72.79 45.64
N THR A 6 -207.17 -73.14 44.36
CA THR A 6 -208.01 -72.41 43.39
C THR A 6 -209.49 -72.61 43.72
N ALA A 7 -210.02 -71.83 44.67
CA ALA A 7 -211.39 -71.95 45.17
C ALA A 7 -212.48 -71.55 44.17
N PHE A 8 -212.13 -70.84 43.08
CA PHE A 8 -213.09 -70.31 42.11
C PHE A 8 -213.01 -71.09 40.78
N PRO A 9 -214.10 -71.78 40.36
CA PRO A 9 -214.11 -72.57 39.13
C PRO A 9 -214.15 -71.69 37.88
N VAL A 10 -213.30 -72.00 36.90
CA VAL A 10 -213.12 -71.20 35.68
C VAL A 10 -214.20 -71.51 34.64
N VAL A 11 -214.92 -70.49 34.18
CA VAL A 11 -215.94 -70.55 33.12
C VAL A 11 -215.56 -69.68 31.93
N LEU A 12 -216.03 -70.06 30.73
CA LEU A 12 -215.59 -69.52 29.44
C LEU A 12 -215.80 -68.00 29.24
N ARG A 13 -216.61 -67.37 30.09
CA ARG A 13 -216.63 -65.91 30.34
C ARG A 13 -216.75 -65.68 31.84
N GLY A 14 -215.62 -65.42 32.49
CA GLY A 14 -215.51 -65.07 33.91
C GLY A 14 -214.66 -63.81 34.10
N TYR A 15 -214.54 -63.35 35.35
CA TYR A 15 -213.64 -62.25 35.72
C TYR A 15 -212.17 -62.67 35.55
N ASP A 16 -211.29 -61.71 35.28
CA ASP A 16 -209.85 -61.94 35.20
C ASP A 16 -209.31 -62.36 36.57
N ARG A 17 -208.85 -63.61 36.66
CA ARG A 17 -208.28 -64.19 37.88
C ARG A 17 -207.09 -63.38 38.39
N ALA A 18 -206.27 -62.78 37.53
CA ALA A 18 -205.12 -61.99 37.98
C ALA A 18 -205.56 -60.75 38.78
N GLN A 19 -206.64 -60.08 38.36
CA GLN A 19 -207.19 -58.93 39.08
C GLN A 19 -207.89 -59.34 40.38
N VAL A 20 -208.59 -60.48 40.39
CA VAL A 20 -209.24 -61.00 41.60
C VAL A 20 -208.22 -61.45 42.64
N ASP A 21 -207.22 -62.25 42.23
CA ASP A 21 -206.15 -62.72 43.11
C ASP A 21 -205.35 -61.52 43.66
N GLN A 22 -205.12 -60.46 42.87
CA GLN A 22 -204.50 -59.21 43.37
C GLN A 22 -205.39 -58.49 44.39
N HIS A 23 -206.67 -58.27 44.10
CA HIS A 23 -207.56 -57.53 45.02
C HIS A 23 -207.81 -58.27 46.34
N VAL A 24 -207.87 -59.61 46.31
CA VAL A 24 -207.90 -60.44 47.53
C VAL A 24 -206.63 -60.27 48.36
N ASN A 25 -205.45 -60.23 47.72
CA ASN A 25 -204.18 -59.96 48.43
C ASN A 25 -204.16 -58.56 49.08
N ASP A 26 -204.71 -57.54 48.42
CA ASP A 26 -204.78 -56.18 49.00
C ASP A 26 -205.77 -56.11 50.17
N LEU A 27 -206.91 -56.83 50.12
CA LEU A 27 -207.82 -56.97 51.26
C LEU A 27 -207.20 -57.73 52.44
N VAL A 28 -206.43 -58.79 52.17
CA VAL A 28 -205.67 -59.53 53.21
C VAL A 28 -204.59 -58.65 53.83
N ARG A 29 -203.92 -57.78 53.06
CA ARG A 29 -202.99 -56.77 53.60
C ARG A 29 -203.70 -55.77 54.52
N ALA A 30 -204.82 -55.20 54.08
CA ALA A 30 -205.60 -54.25 54.87
C ALA A 30 -206.10 -54.86 56.21
N LEU A 31 -206.57 -56.12 56.19
CA LEU A 31 -207.00 -56.83 57.40
C LEU A 31 -205.87 -57.03 58.41
N ASN A 32 -204.66 -57.37 57.94
CA ASN A 32 -203.51 -57.57 58.81
C ASN A 32 -202.98 -56.26 59.39
N GLU A 33 -203.04 -55.16 58.64
CA GLU A 33 -202.64 -53.84 59.14
C GLU A 33 -203.61 -53.30 60.21
N ALA A 34 -204.93 -53.45 59.99
CA ALA A 34 -205.94 -53.10 60.98
C ALA A 34 -205.76 -53.86 62.31
N ARG A 35 -205.33 -55.13 62.27
CA ARG A 35 -205.04 -55.93 63.48
C ARG A 35 -203.84 -55.38 64.27
N ARG A 36 -202.74 -55.05 63.59
CA ARG A 36 -201.56 -54.43 64.22
C ARG A 36 -201.89 -53.11 64.90
N GLN A 37 -202.77 -52.32 64.28
CA GLN A 37 -203.19 -51.04 64.83
C GLN A 37 -203.93 -51.21 66.17
N VAL A 38 -204.79 -52.23 66.30
CA VAL A 38 -205.45 -52.58 67.57
C VAL A 38 -204.42 -53.02 68.61
N GLU A 39 -203.52 -53.95 68.29
CA GLU A 39 -202.46 -54.42 69.20
C GLU A 39 -201.59 -53.26 69.73
N SER A 40 -201.29 -52.25 68.89
CA SER A 40 -200.54 -51.05 69.30
C SER A 40 -201.31 -50.16 70.28
N SER A 41 -202.63 -50.03 70.11
CA SER A 41 -203.50 -49.21 70.96
C SER A 41 -203.69 -49.82 72.35
N ASP A 42 -203.79 -51.15 72.44
CA ASP A 42 -203.90 -51.87 73.71
C ASP A 42 -202.59 -51.78 74.52
N ALA A 43 -201.43 -51.88 73.84
CA ALA A 43 -200.13 -51.73 74.46
C ALA A 43 -199.88 -50.31 75.04
N GLU A 44 -200.31 -49.26 74.32
CA GLU A 44 -200.20 -47.88 74.82
C GLU A 44 -201.13 -47.63 76.03
N SER A 45 -202.35 -48.17 76.00
CA SER A 45 -203.32 -48.08 77.10
C SER A 45 -202.80 -48.73 78.40
N LEU A 46 -202.13 -49.88 78.29
CA LEU A 46 -201.44 -50.53 79.41
C LEU A 46 -200.30 -49.66 79.97
N ARG A 47 -199.48 -49.04 79.11
CA ARG A 47 -198.36 -48.20 79.55
C ARG A 47 -198.83 -46.97 80.32
N LEU A 48 -199.84 -46.26 79.81
CA LEU A 48 -200.42 -45.08 80.46
C LEU A 48 -201.03 -45.41 81.83
N SER A 49 -201.68 -46.58 81.94
CA SER A 49 -202.25 -47.07 83.20
C SER A 49 -201.16 -47.31 84.27
N GLY A 50 -200.00 -47.83 83.88
CA GLY A 50 -198.85 -48.00 84.78
C GLY A 50 -198.29 -46.67 85.30
N GLN A 51 -198.10 -45.69 84.40
CA GLN A 51 -197.57 -44.36 84.76
C GLN A 51 -198.51 -43.59 85.72
N LEU A 52 -199.83 -43.78 85.60
CA LEU A 52 -200.80 -43.22 86.54
C LEU A 52 -200.65 -43.80 87.96
N SER A 53 -200.41 -45.10 88.09
CA SER A 53 -200.21 -45.74 89.40
C SER A 53 -198.90 -45.32 90.07
N GLU A 54 -197.83 -45.16 89.31
CA GLU A 54 -196.50 -44.77 89.83
C GLU A 54 -196.50 -43.31 90.30
N THR A 55 -197.12 -42.40 89.54
CA THR A 55 -197.23 -40.99 89.92
C THR A 55 -198.11 -40.76 91.15
N GLN A 56 -199.20 -41.52 91.32
CA GLN A 56 -200.01 -41.49 92.55
C GLN A 56 -199.22 -41.91 93.80
N ARG A 57 -198.26 -42.83 93.66
CA ARG A 57 -197.40 -43.28 94.76
C ARG A 57 -196.41 -42.19 95.19
N ALA A 58 -195.73 -41.55 94.24
CA ALA A 58 -194.82 -40.44 94.51
C ALA A 58 -195.53 -39.25 95.20
N LEU A 59 -196.79 -38.99 94.83
CA LEU A 59 -197.60 -37.98 95.50
C LEU A 59 -197.89 -38.35 96.96
N SER A 60 -198.25 -39.61 97.22
CA SER A 60 -198.55 -40.13 98.57
C SER A 60 -197.35 -40.00 99.52
N GLU A 61 -196.14 -40.26 99.04
CA GLU A 61 -194.91 -40.17 99.83
C GLU A 61 -194.51 -38.71 100.17
N THR A 62 -195.11 -37.73 99.49
CA THR A 62 -194.90 -36.29 99.76
C THR A 62 -195.72 -35.77 100.95
N GLU A 63 -196.84 -36.42 101.30
CA GLU A 63 -197.80 -35.90 102.29
C GLU A 63 -197.51 -36.29 103.76
N ALA A 64 -196.56 -37.20 104.04
CA ALA A 64 -196.29 -37.69 105.39
C ALA A 64 -194.80 -37.97 105.72
N PRO A 65 -194.00 -36.95 106.11
CA PRO A 65 -192.56 -37.12 106.40
C PRO A 65 -192.27 -37.86 107.71
N THR A 66 -191.24 -38.72 107.71
CA THR A 66 -190.71 -39.40 108.93
C THR A 66 -189.19 -39.35 109.04
N TYR A 67 -188.68 -39.54 110.28
CA TYR A 67 -187.32 -39.20 110.71
C TYR A 67 -186.17 -39.87 109.93
N ALA A 68 -186.43 -41.02 109.30
CA ALA A 68 -185.46 -41.72 108.45
C ALA A 68 -185.00 -40.87 107.25
N GLY A 69 -185.86 -40.00 106.72
CA GLY A 69 -185.56 -39.15 105.57
C GLY A 69 -184.56 -38.00 105.85
N LEU A 70 -184.14 -37.80 107.10
CA LEU A 70 -183.15 -36.77 107.42
C LEU A 70 -181.70 -37.26 107.25
N GLY A 71 -181.44 -38.54 107.57
CA GLY A 71 -180.11 -39.14 107.42
C GLY A 71 -179.68 -39.28 105.97
N SER A 72 -180.58 -39.80 105.12
CA SER A 72 -180.36 -39.90 103.68
C SER A 72 -180.08 -38.55 103.02
N ARG A 73 -180.69 -37.45 103.51
CA ARG A 73 -180.47 -36.10 102.99
C ARG A 73 -179.09 -35.52 103.34
N ILE A 74 -178.52 -35.87 104.50
CA ILE A 74 -177.15 -35.49 104.86
C ILE A 74 -176.14 -36.31 104.05
N GLU A 75 -176.38 -37.61 103.90
CA GLU A 75 -175.57 -38.48 103.05
C GLU A 75 -175.57 -38.01 101.59
N GLN A 76 -176.75 -37.63 101.07
CA GLN A 76 -176.91 -37.06 99.73
C GLN A 76 -176.20 -35.71 99.56
N LEU A 77 -176.16 -34.87 100.58
CA LEU A 77 -175.43 -33.59 100.55
C LEU A 77 -173.91 -33.79 100.57
N LEU A 78 -173.41 -34.71 101.40
CA LEU A 78 -171.96 -35.05 101.41
C LEU A 78 -171.54 -35.70 100.09
N ARG A 79 -172.33 -36.66 99.58
CA ARG A 79 -172.11 -37.27 98.26
C ARG A 79 -172.11 -36.23 97.15
N SER A 80 -173.07 -35.29 97.16
CA SER A 80 -173.12 -34.20 96.17
C SER A 80 -171.95 -33.22 96.30
N ALA A 81 -171.43 -32.97 97.50
CA ALA A 81 -170.25 -32.13 97.70
C ALA A 81 -168.94 -32.84 97.28
N GLU A 82 -168.83 -34.15 97.50
CA GLU A 82 -167.72 -34.99 97.03
C GLU A 82 -167.73 -35.12 95.50
N GLU A 83 -168.91 -35.32 94.91
CA GLU A 83 -169.16 -35.31 93.46
C GLU A 83 -168.81 -33.93 92.86
N GLN A 84 -169.31 -32.82 93.41
CA GLN A 84 -168.95 -31.47 92.97
C GLN A 84 -167.45 -31.16 93.13
N SER A 85 -166.79 -31.64 94.19
CA SER A 85 -165.35 -31.47 94.37
C SER A 85 -164.56 -32.29 93.34
N THR A 86 -165.01 -33.51 93.04
CA THR A 86 -164.44 -34.39 92.02
C THR A 86 -164.63 -33.80 90.62
N ASP A 87 -165.79 -33.22 90.32
CA ASP A 87 -166.08 -32.50 89.08
C ASP A 87 -165.21 -31.25 88.94
N VAL A 88 -165.06 -30.45 90.00
CA VAL A 88 -164.19 -29.25 89.97
C VAL A 88 -162.73 -29.63 89.77
N VAL A 89 -162.24 -30.69 90.43
CA VAL A 89 -160.87 -31.21 90.21
C VAL A 89 -160.71 -31.76 88.79
N THR A 90 -161.66 -32.54 88.29
CA THR A 90 -161.63 -33.13 86.95
C THR A 90 -161.71 -32.06 85.86
N GLN A 91 -162.55 -31.04 86.06
CA GLN A 91 -162.64 -29.89 85.17
C GLN A 91 -161.36 -29.03 85.23
N ALA A 92 -160.75 -28.86 86.41
CA ALA A 92 -159.49 -28.13 86.57
C ALA A 92 -158.31 -28.87 85.92
N THR A 93 -158.17 -30.18 86.10
CA THR A 93 -157.13 -30.98 85.44
C THR A 93 -157.34 -31.03 83.93
N THR A 94 -158.59 -31.18 83.45
CA THR A 94 -158.91 -31.10 82.02
C THR A 94 -158.56 -29.73 81.43
N LYS A 95 -158.92 -28.63 82.11
CA LYS A 95 -158.54 -27.27 81.70
C LYS A 95 -157.02 -27.07 81.70
N ALA A 96 -156.31 -27.58 82.71
CA ALA A 96 -154.85 -27.53 82.77
C ALA A 96 -154.19 -28.33 81.64
N GLY A 97 -154.72 -29.52 81.30
CA GLY A 97 -154.28 -30.32 80.16
C GLY A 97 -154.49 -29.62 78.81
N VAL A 98 -155.63 -28.96 78.62
CA VAL A 98 -155.89 -28.15 77.42
C VAL A 98 -154.97 -26.93 77.35
N ILE A 99 -154.69 -26.26 78.46
CA ILE A 99 -153.79 -25.09 78.51
C ILE A 99 -152.33 -25.51 78.26
N THR A 100 -151.87 -26.61 78.84
CA THR A 100 -150.50 -27.14 78.63
C THR A 100 -150.30 -27.64 77.21
N SER A 101 -151.18 -28.50 76.70
CA SER A 101 -151.12 -28.97 75.30
C SER A 101 -151.18 -27.82 74.30
N ARG A 102 -151.97 -26.77 74.58
CA ARG A 102 -151.98 -25.55 73.77
C ARG A 102 -150.66 -24.78 73.88
N ALA A 103 -150.12 -24.58 75.07
CA ALA A 103 -148.85 -23.88 75.27
C ALA A 103 -147.67 -24.62 74.61
N GLU A 104 -147.68 -25.95 74.63
CA GLU A 104 -146.73 -26.81 73.93
C GLU A 104 -146.85 -26.67 72.41
N ALA A 105 -148.08 -26.63 71.87
CA ALA A 105 -148.32 -26.40 70.44
C ALA A 105 -147.92 -24.97 69.99
N ASP A 106 -148.32 -23.94 70.75
CA ASP A 106 -148.00 -22.54 70.50
C ASP A 106 -146.47 -22.30 70.59
N ALA A 107 -145.78 -22.94 71.55
CA ALA A 107 -144.32 -22.91 71.69
C ALA A 107 -143.60 -23.68 70.57
N THR A 108 -144.10 -24.86 70.19
CA THR A 108 -143.56 -25.62 69.06
C THR A 108 -143.66 -24.77 67.80
N GLN A 109 -144.83 -24.20 67.49
CA GLN A 109 -145.04 -23.31 66.33
C GLN A 109 -144.12 -22.07 66.35
N LEU A 110 -143.78 -21.55 67.53
CA LEU A 110 -142.84 -20.43 67.67
C LEU A 110 -141.40 -20.84 67.35
N LEU A 111 -140.95 -22.01 67.82
CA LEU A 111 -139.64 -22.59 67.45
C LEU A 111 -139.59 -22.89 65.95
N ASP A 112 -140.62 -23.55 65.42
CA ASP A 112 -140.84 -23.86 64.00
C ASP A 112 -140.77 -22.61 63.11
N ARG A 113 -141.18 -21.44 63.62
CA ARG A 113 -141.06 -20.15 62.94
C ARG A 113 -139.63 -19.60 63.06
N ALA A 114 -139.07 -19.56 64.26
CA ALA A 114 -137.75 -19.02 64.53
C ALA A 114 -136.63 -19.79 63.79
N GLU A 115 -136.74 -21.12 63.68
CA GLU A 115 -135.80 -21.94 62.91
C GLU A 115 -135.85 -21.64 61.41
N ARG A 116 -137.05 -21.41 60.84
CA ARG A 116 -137.22 -21.00 59.44
C ARG A 116 -136.68 -19.60 59.20
N GLU A 117 -137.04 -18.64 60.04
CA GLU A 117 -136.54 -17.26 59.95
C GLU A 117 -135.00 -17.21 60.09
N ALA A 118 -134.40 -18.03 60.96
CA ALA A 118 -132.95 -18.15 61.09
C ALA A 118 -132.29 -18.84 59.89
N ALA A 119 -132.92 -19.88 59.32
CA ALA A 119 -132.45 -20.56 58.11
C ALA A 119 -132.49 -19.64 56.88
N ASP A 120 -133.58 -18.88 56.71
CA ASP A 120 -133.74 -17.91 55.62
C ASP A 120 -132.72 -16.77 55.74
N GLN A 121 -132.47 -16.26 56.97
CA GLN A 121 -131.41 -15.27 57.23
C GLN A 121 -130.02 -15.84 56.91
N LEU A 122 -129.73 -17.10 57.28
CA LEU A 122 -128.46 -17.76 56.96
C LEU A 122 -128.29 -17.99 55.45
N ALA A 123 -129.36 -18.32 54.74
CA ALA A 123 -129.35 -18.48 53.29
C ALA A 123 -129.09 -17.14 52.58
N ALA A 124 -129.80 -16.07 52.99
CA ALA A 124 -129.60 -14.72 52.47
C ALA A 124 -128.18 -14.21 52.74
N ALA A 125 -127.67 -14.35 53.97
CA ALA A 125 -126.32 -13.92 54.33
C ALA A 125 -125.21 -14.69 53.56
N ARG A 126 -125.43 -15.99 53.27
CA ARG A 126 -124.52 -16.77 52.41
C ARG A 126 -124.58 -16.31 50.95
N SER A 127 -125.77 -16.11 50.40
CA SER A 127 -125.94 -15.61 49.03
C SER A 127 -125.31 -14.23 48.84
N GLU A 128 -125.39 -13.34 49.83
CA GLU A 128 -124.75 -12.03 49.80
C GLU A 128 -123.22 -12.13 49.92
N ALA A 129 -122.71 -13.03 50.76
CA ALA A 129 -121.27 -13.31 50.84
C ALA A 129 -120.71 -13.91 49.54
N GLU A 130 -121.45 -14.81 48.89
CA GLU A 130 -121.10 -15.39 47.59
C GLU A 130 -121.17 -14.34 46.46
N HIS A 131 -122.17 -13.46 46.48
CA HIS A 131 -122.30 -12.36 45.51
C HIS A 131 -121.18 -11.33 45.65
N THR A 132 -120.89 -10.88 46.87
CA THR A 132 -119.82 -9.90 47.16
C THR A 132 -118.43 -10.46 46.87
N THR A 133 -118.14 -11.72 47.23
CA THR A 133 -116.85 -12.36 46.90
C THR A 133 -116.68 -12.59 45.40
N THR A 134 -117.73 -13.00 44.68
CA THR A 134 -117.69 -13.13 43.21
C THR A 134 -117.49 -11.78 42.52
N SER A 135 -118.17 -10.73 42.99
CA SER A 135 -118.03 -9.37 42.47
C SER A 135 -116.62 -8.82 42.70
N ALA A 136 -116.09 -8.95 43.92
CA ALA A 136 -114.72 -8.53 44.25
C ALA A 136 -113.64 -9.33 43.47
N ALA A 137 -113.86 -10.63 43.23
CA ALA A 137 -112.96 -11.44 42.42
C ALA A 137 -112.93 -10.99 40.95
N THR A 138 -114.10 -10.79 40.35
CA THR A 138 -114.21 -10.32 38.96
C THR A 138 -113.71 -8.88 38.76
N GLU A 139 -113.94 -7.99 39.74
CA GLU A 139 -113.32 -6.65 39.74
C GLU A 139 -111.79 -6.76 39.81
N ALA A 140 -111.25 -7.55 40.74
CA ALA A 140 -109.81 -7.76 40.88
C ALA A 140 -109.17 -8.37 39.62
N ASP A 141 -109.85 -9.29 38.93
CA ASP A 141 -109.40 -9.82 37.64
C ASP A 141 -109.41 -8.76 36.54
N SER A 142 -110.44 -7.90 36.47
CA SER A 142 -110.49 -6.80 35.51
C SER A 142 -109.36 -5.79 35.74
N VAL A 143 -109.07 -5.44 37.00
CA VAL A 143 -107.97 -4.55 37.38
C VAL A 143 -106.61 -5.18 37.08
N ARG A 144 -106.41 -6.47 37.39
CA ARG A 144 -105.18 -7.19 37.05
C ARG A 144 -104.96 -7.27 35.53
N SER A 145 -106.01 -7.54 34.75
CA SER A 145 -105.93 -7.56 33.30
C SER A 145 -105.60 -6.18 32.71
N SER A 146 -106.23 -5.13 33.22
CA SER A 146 -105.96 -3.74 32.79
C SER A 146 -104.53 -3.30 33.13
N ALA A 147 -104.05 -3.63 34.33
CA ALA A 147 -102.67 -3.37 34.75
C ALA A 147 -101.65 -4.15 33.90
N ALA A 148 -101.94 -5.40 33.54
CA ALA A 148 -101.07 -6.21 32.68
C ALA A 148 -101.00 -5.66 31.24
N LEU A 149 -102.13 -5.22 30.67
CA LEU A 149 -102.18 -4.60 29.35
C LEU A 149 -101.40 -3.28 29.31
N THR A 150 -101.69 -2.37 30.24
CA THR A 150 -101.01 -1.06 30.32
C THR A 150 -99.51 -1.19 30.60
N ALA A 151 -99.08 -2.14 31.44
CA ALA A 151 -97.67 -2.46 31.62
C ALA A 151 -97.03 -2.99 30.32
N GLY A 152 -97.71 -3.88 29.60
CA GLY A 152 -97.25 -4.39 28.30
C GLY A 152 -97.13 -3.30 27.23
N GLU A 153 -98.07 -2.35 27.18
CA GLU A 153 -98.03 -1.19 26.29
C GLU A 153 -96.87 -0.24 26.63
N LEU A 154 -96.66 0.05 27.92
CA LEU A 154 -95.55 0.88 28.39
C LEU A 154 -94.18 0.26 28.06
N VAL A 155 -93.99 -1.03 28.35
CA VAL A 155 -92.77 -1.77 27.97
C VAL A 155 -92.58 -1.77 26.45
N SER A 156 -93.63 -2.07 25.69
CA SER A 156 -93.59 -2.04 24.22
C SER A 156 -93.24 -0.65 23.67
N SER A 157 -93.62 0.43 24.36
CA SER A 157 -93.27 1.80 23.98
C SER A 157 -91.84 2.15 24.33
N ALA A 158 -91.41 1.85 25.55
CA ALA A 158 -90.03 2.05 25.99
C ALA A 158 -89.03 1.25 25.12
N GLU A 159 -89.39 0.04 24.67
CA GLU A 159 -88.57 -0.69 23.71
C GLU A 159 -88.50 -0.04 22.33
N ARG A 160 -89.61 0.50 21.80
CA ARG A 160 -89.63 1.21 20.51
C ARG A 160 -88.75 2.46 20.59
N GLU A 161 -88.87 3.21 21.67
CA GLU A 161 -88.05 4.39 21.95
C GLU A 161 -86.57 4.02 22.11
N ALA A 162 -86.24 3.01 22.93
CA ALA A 162 -84.87 2.51 23.10
C ALA A 162 -84.27 1.88 21.83
N ARG A 163 -85.10 1.44 20.87
CA ARG A 163 -84.66 1.03 19.52
C ARG A 163 -84.43 2.25 18.62
N GLY A 164 -85.29 3.27 18.68
CA GLY A 164 -85.10 4.54 17.97
C GLY A 164 -83.84 5.29 18.42
N ILE A 165 -83.62 5.42 19.72
CA ILE A 165 -82.42 6.04 20.31
C ILE A 165 -81.15 5.29 19.88
N ARG A 166 -81.16 3.96 19.88
CA ARG A 166 -80.01 3.17 19.39
C ARG A 166 -79.74 3.38 17.91
N GLY A 167 -80.76 3.33 17.04
CA GLY A 167 -80.59 3.60 15.62
C GLY A 167 -80.08 5.02 15.32
N ALA A 168 -80.52 6.02 16.10
CA ALA A 168 -80.01 7.39 16.01
C ALA A 168 -78.52 7.48 16.42
N LEU A 169 -78.14 6.85 17.54
CA LEU A 169 -76.74 6.81 18.01
C LEU A 169 -75.83 6.01 17.06
N GLU A 170 -76.31 4.91 16.49
CA GLU A 170 -75.60 4.12 15.47
C GLU A 170 -75.35 4.95 14.20
N THR A 171 -76.34 5.75 13.78
CA THR A 171 -76.20 6.69 12.65
C THR A 171 -75.21 7.80 12.97
N GLU A 172 -75.31 8.45 14.14
CA GLU A 172 -74.39 9.52 14.56
C GLU A 172 -72.94 9.02 14.68
N VAL A 173 -72.75 7.81 15.22
CA VAL A 173 -71.42 7.17 15.29
C VAL A 173 -70.87 6.86 13.89
N ALA A 174 -71.71 6.44 12.94
CA ALA A 174 -71.30 6.22 11.56
C ALA A 174 -70.93 7.54 10.86
N GLU A 175 -71.71 8.61 11.03
CA GLU A 175 -71.43 9.94 10.47
C GLU A 175 -70.15 10.55 11.04
N ARG A 176 -69.95 10.44 12.36
CA ARG A 176 -68.71 10.87 13.05
C ARG A 176 -67.50 10.08 12.55
N ARG A 177 -67.60 8.76 12.42
CA ARG A 177 -66.52 7.90 11.88
C ARG A 177 -66.17 8.25 10.45
N ALA A 178 -67.15 8.29 9.55
CA ALA A 178 -66.93 8.62 8.14
C ALA A 178 -66.37 10.05 7.96
N THR A 179 -66.60 10.95 8.91
CA THR A 179 -65.99 12.30 8.92
C THR A 179 -64.55 12.26 9.42
N LEU A 180 -64.25 11.56 10.51
CA LEU A 180 -62.88 11.34 10.97
C LEU A 180 -62.01 10.62 9.93
N GLU A 181 -62.58 9.64 9.21
CA GLU A 181 -61.92 8.93 8.10
C GLU A 181 -61.57 9.88 6.94
N ARG A 182 -62.48 10.80 6.58
CA ARG A 182 -62.23 11.84 5.56
C ARG A 182 -61.18 12.85 6.02
N ASP A 183 -61.25 13.32 7.26
CA ASP A 183 -60.30 14.27 7.84
C ASP A 183 -58.88 13.66 7.97
N LEU A 184 -58.81 12.37 8.31
CA LEU A 184 -57.55 11.62 8.38
C LEU A 184 -56.95 11.43 7.00
N ALA A 185 -57.71 10.96 6.00
CA ALA A 185 -57.23 10.83 4.63
C ALA A 185 -56.79 12.18 4.03
N ALA A 186 -57.49 13.28 4.35
CA ALA A 186 -57.09 14.62 3.95
C ALA A 186 -55.76 15.06 4.59
N ARG A 187 -55.53 14.73 5.87
CA ARG A 187 -54.25 14.99 6.56
C ARG A 187 -53.12 14.12 6.04
N GLU A 188 -53.35 12.84 5.79
CA GLU A 188 -52.36 11.95 5.17
C GLU A 188 -51.96 12.46 3.77
N SER A 189 -52.93 12.85 2.93
CA SER A 189 -52.66 13.46 1.64
C SER A 189 -51.89 14.78 1.74
N LEU A 190 -52.14 15.59 2.76
CA LEU A 190 -51.42 16.85 3.02
C LEU A 190 -49.98 16.57 3.44
N VAL A 191 -49.75 15.65 4.39
CA VAL A 191 -48.41 15.27 4.87
C VAL A 191 -47.60 14.59 3.76
N LEU A 192 -48.21 13.74 2.93
CA LEU A 192 -47.54 13.14 1.76
C LEU A 192 -47.15 14.21 0.73
N ARG A 193 -47.99 15.22 0.51
CA ARG A 193 -47.67 16.35 -0.37
C ARG A 193 -46.51 17.17 0.21
N GLU A 194 -46.59 17.59 1.47
CA GLU A 194 -45.57 18.42 2.11
C GLU A 194 -44.22 17.68 2.24
N THR A 195 -44.21 16.39 2.55
CA THR A 195 -42.97 15.59 2.58
C THR A 195 -42.38 15.36 1.19
N THR A 196 -43.19 15.28 0.12
CA THR A 196 -42.67 15.24 -1.25
C THR A 196 -42.18 16.60 -1.74
N GLU A 197 -42.84 17.69 -1.39
CA GLU A 197 -42.40 19.06 -1.67
C GLU A 197 -41.07 19.38 -0.95
N LEU A 198 -40.96 19.09 0.35
CA LEU A 198 -39.72 19.25 1.13
C LEU A 198 -38.59 18.37 0.59
N ARG A 199 -38.86 17.12 0.19
CA ARG A 199 -37.84 16.25 -0.41
C ARG A 199 -37.36 16.79 -1.75
N VAL A 200 -38.26 17.25 -2.62
CA VAL A 200 -37.87 17.85 -3.91
C VAL A 200 -37.05 19.13 -3.69
N ALA A 201 -37.46 19.99 -2.75
CA ALA A 201 -36.72 21.20 -2.40
C ALA A 201 -35.28 20.89 -1.91
N ALA A 202 -35.14 19.98 -0.95
CA ALA A 202 -33.83 19.54 -0.44
C ALA A 202 -32.99 18.85 -1.53
N GLU A 203 -33.59 18.05 -2.41
CA GLU A 203 -32.89 17.47 -3.56
C GLU A 203 -32.47 18.54 -4.60
N THR A 204 -33.20 19.64 -4.76
CA THR A 204 -32.78 20.76 -5.64
C THR A 204 -31.66 21.59 -5.00
N GLU A 205 -31.77 21.90 -3.71
CA GLU A 205 -30.74 22.63 -2.96
C GLU A 205 -29.41 21.85 -2.93
N ALA A 206 -29.45 20.55 -2.64
CA ALA A 206 -28.27 19.69 -2.70
C ALA A 206 -27.63 19.64 -4.10
N ARG A 207 -28.44 19.64 -5.18
CA ARG A 207 -27.93 19.72 -6.56
C ARG A 207 -27.30 21.08 -6.86
N GLU A 208 -27.86 22.17 -6.34
CA GLU A 208 -27.32 23.53 -6.50
C GLU A 208 -26.00 23.71 -5.73
N ILE A 209 -25.91 23.20 -4.50
CA ILE A 209 -24.67 23.17 -3.70
C ILE A 209 -23.58 22.37 -4.43
N VAL A 210 -23.90 21.19 -4.99
CA VAL A 210 -22.93 20.40 -5.77
C VAL A 210 -22.56 21.10 -7.08
N ALA A 211 -23.50 21.74 -7.77
CA ALA A 211 -23.23 22.49 -9.01
C ALA A 211 -22.33 23.71 -8.77
N THR A 212 -22.59 24.49 -7.72
CA THR A 212 -21.79 25.65 -7.34
C THR A 212 -20.40 25.25 -6.82
N ALA A 213 -20.30 24.23 -5.97
CA ALA A 213 -19.02 23.70 -5.50
C ALA A 213 -18.17 23.13 -6.65
N THR A 214 -18.76 22.37 -7.58
CA THR A 214 -18.02 21.83 -8.75
C THR A 214 -17.66 22.92 -9.77
N ALA A 215 -18.43 24.00 -9.87
CA ALA A 215 -18.03 25.18 -10.65
C ALA A 215 -16.84 25.90 -9.99
N ALA A 216 -16.92 26.19 -8.69
CA ALA A 216 -15.84 26.84 -7.94
C ALA A 216 -14.54 26.02 -7.98
N ALA A 217 -14.61 24.69 -7.81
CA ALA A 217 -13.46 23.80 -7.90
C ALA A 217 -12.82 23.77 -9.31
N ARG A 218 -13.62 23.92 -10.38
CA ARG A 218 -13.10 24.05 -11.75
C ARG A 218 -12.40 25.38 -11.97
N THR A 219 -12.96 26.49 -11.47
CA THR A 219 -12.32 27.81 -11.53
C THR A 219 -11.00 27.82 -10.76
N ALA A 220 -11.01 27.40 -9.49
CA ALA A 220 -9.79 27.34 -8.66
C ALA A 220 -8.71 26.44 -9.27
N ARG A 221 -9.09 25.32 -9.92
CA ARG A 221 -8.15 24.49 -10.68
C ARG A 221 -7.58 25.20 -11.91
N ALA A 222 -8.42 25.88 -12.70
CA ALA A 222 -7.97 26.61 -13.89
C ALA A 222 -7.04 27.78 -13.52
N ASP A 223 -7.35 28.50 -12.43
CA ASP A 223 -6.50 29.57 -11.88
C ASP A 223 -5.16 29.02 -11.39
N ALA A 224 -5.15 27.86 -10.72
CA ALA A 224 -3.93 27.19 -10.28
C ALA A 224 -3.09 26.66 -11.45
N GLU A 225 -3.71 26.10 -12.50
CA GLU A 225 -3.04 25.68 -13.72
C GLU A 225 -2.44 26.89 -14.47
N ALA A 226 -3.17 28.01 -14.56
CA ALA A 226 -2.69 29.25 -15.17
C ALA A 226 -1.52 29.88 -14.39
N TYR A 227 -1.59 29.90 -13.05
CA TYR A 227 -0.50 30.33 -12.18
C TYR A 227 0.73 29.45 -12.36
N ALA A 228 0.58 28.12 -12.26
CA ALA A 228 1.68 27.17 -12.42
C ALA A 228 2.36 27.27 -13.80
N THR A 229 1.59 27.43 -14.89
CA THR A 229 2.19 27.69 -16.22
C THR A 229 2.95 29.01 -16.27
N THR A 230 2.40 30.08 -15.69
CA THR A 230 3.05 31.40 -15.66
C THR A 230 4.38 31.35 -14.90
N THR A 231 4.40 30.76 -13.71
CA THR A 231 5.61 30.60 -12.89
C THR A 231 6.64 29.70 -13.56
N ARG A 232 6.21 28.61 -14.22
CA ARG A 232 7.15 27.72 -14.93
C ARG A 232 7.78 28.41 -16.14
N ASP A 233 7.00 29.20 -16.88
CA ASP A 233 7.48 29.86 -18.09
C ASP A 233 8.30 31.12 -17.76
N SER A 234 8.05 31.80 -16.63
CA SER A 234 8.96 32.85 -16.11
C SER A 234 10.28 32.26 -15.61
N ALA A 235 10.24 31.21 -14.77
CA ALA A 235 11.45 30.53 -14.29
C ALA A 235 12.27 29.94 -15.45
N ARG A 236 11.61 29.49 -16.52
CA ARG A 236 12.28 29.10 -17.76
C ARG A 236 12.95 30.29 -18.47
N ALA A 237 12.26 31.41 -18.63
CA ALA A 237 12.84 32.61 -19.24
C ALA A 237 14.04 33.14 -18.44
N GLU A 238 13.98 33.08 -17.12
CA GLU A 238 15.10 33.41 -16.21
C GLU A 238 16.27 32.43 -16.40
N ALA A 239 16.02 31.12 -16.47
CA ALA A 239 17.05 30.12 -16.72
C ALA A 239 17.68 30.24 -18.13
N ASP A 240 16.87 30.45 -19.17
CA ASP A 240 17.35 30.68 -20.54
C ASP A 240 18.16 31.99 -20.63
N ALA A 241 17.80 33.03 -19.87
CA ALA A 241 18.58 34.28 -19.76
C ALA A 241 19.90 34.11 -18.99
N LEU A 242 19.91 33.37 -17.88
CA LEU A 242 21.13 33.03 -17.13
C LEU A 242 22.10 32.19 -17.97
N LEU A 243 21.58 31.23 -18.76
CA LEU A 243 22.37 30.45 -19.70
C LEU A 243 22.92 31.31 -20.85
N ALA A 244 22.17 32.30 -21.34
CA ALA A 244 22.66 33.26 -22.33
C ALA A 244 23.75 34.17 -21.75
N GLN A 245 23.58 34.65 -20.51
CA GLN A 245 24.59 35.44 -19.80
C GLN A 245 25.88 34.62 -19.56
N ALA A 246 25.76 33.38 -19.07
CA ALA A 246 26.89 32.50 -18.81
C ALA A 246 27.64 32.09 -20.10
N ARG A 247 26.92 31.97 -21.24
CA ARG A 247 27.56 31.81 -22.56
C ARG A 247 28.28 33.08 -22.98
N GLY A 248 27.66 34.25 -22.83
CA GLY A 248 28.31 35.53 -23.16
C GLY A 248 29.58 35.79 -22.35
N THR A 249 29.60 35.45 -21.05
CA THR A 249 30.82 35.57 -20.24
C THR A 249 31.85 34.47 -20.55
N ALA A 250 31.43 33.26 -20.92
CA ALA A 250 32.33 32.21 -21.41
C ALA A 250 32.97 32.59 -22.76
N GLU A 251 32.19 33.11 -23.70
CA GLU A 251 32.66 33.62 -25.00
C GLU A 251 33.60 34.82 -24.81
N GLN A 252 33.28 35.75 -23.90
CA GLN A 252 34.17 36.86 -23.56
C GLN A 252 35.49 36.39 -22.94
N THR A 253 35.44 35.47 -21.97
CA THR A 253 36.67 34.97 -21.31
C THR A 253 37.52 34.11 -22.24
N LEU A 254 36.91 33.36 -23.17
CA LEU A 254 37.62 32.67 -24.25
C LEU A 254 38.26 33.66 -25.23
N ALA A 255 37.56 34.73 -25.62
CA ALA A 255 38.11 35.77 -26.49
C ALA A 255 39.28 36.50 -25.81
N GLN A 256 39.17 36.83 -24.52
CA GLN A 256 40.26 37.44 -23.73
C GLN A 256 41.45 36.49 -23.57
N ALA A 257 41.21 35.19 -23.34
CA ALA A 257 42.27 34.19 -23.28
C ALA A 257 42.94 33.94 -24.64
N GLN A 258 42.20 34.08 -25.74
CA GLN A 258 42.74 34.03 -27.11
C GLN A 258 43.57 35.28 -27.42
N GLU A 259 43.07 36.47 -27.09
CA GLU A 259 43.81 37.74 -27.21
C GLU A 259 45.12 37.69 -26.42
N GLN A 260 45.09 37.23 -25.16
CA GLN A 260 46.29 37.02 -24.35
C GLN A 260 47.23 35.94 -24.92
N ALA A 261 46.70 34.86 -25.51
CA ALA A 261 47.53 33.84 -26.15
C ALA A 261 48.20 34.36 -27.42
N ASP A 262 47.50 35.13 -28.25
CA ASP A 262 48.04 35.77 -29.45
C ASP A 262 49.06 36.87 -29.08
N GLU A 263 48.81 37.67 -28.04
CA GLU A 263 49.80 38.61 -27.47
C GLU A 263 51.07 37.89 -26.99
N LEU A 264 50.93 36.76 -26.29
CA LEU A 264 52.06 35.94 -25.84
C LEU A 264 52.82 35.28 -26.99
N LEU A 265 52.11 34.84 -28.05
CA LEU A 265 52.72 34.30 -29.27
C LEU A 265 53.46 35.39 -30.07
N GLU A 266 52.89 36.59 -30.18
CA GLU A 266 53.59 37.75 -30.75
C GLU A 266 54.80 38.16 -29.91
N ALA A 267 54.67 38.21 -28.58
CA ALA A 267 55.79 38.51 -27.68
C ALA A 267 56.91 37.48 -27.81
N ALA A 268 56.58 36.19 -27.87
CA ALA A 268 57.54 35.11 -28.10
C ALA A 268 58.18 35.19 -29.50
N ALA A 269 57.42 35.55 -30.54
CA ALA A 269 57.93 35.73 -31.90
C ALA A 269 58.89 36.94 -31.99
N ARG A 270 58.57 38.05 -31.32
CA ARG A 270 59.43 39.24 -31.21
C ARG A 270 60.71 38.90 -30.43
N ALA A 271 60.59 38.31 -29.24
CA ALA A 271 61.73 37.90 -28.42
C ALA A 271 62.64 36.89 -29.14
N LYS A 272 62.06 36.00 -29.95
CA LYS A 272 62.84 35.12 -30.83
C LYS A 272 63.55 35.91 -31.93
N ALA A 273 62.88 36.84 -32.61
CA ALA A 273 63.50 37.65 -33.66
C ALA A 273 64.64 38.54 -33.12
N ASP A 274 64.46 39.11 -31.92
CA ASP A 274 65.51 39.86 -31.20
C ASP A 274 66.68 38.94 -30.80
N GLY A 275 66.39 37.71 -30.36
CA GLY A 275 67.40 36.69 -30.08
C GLY A 275 68.16 36.21 -31.32
N ASP A 276 67.47 35.99 -32.44
CA ASP A 276 68.06 35.65 -33.74
C ASP A 276 68.94 36.82 -34.25
N LEU A 277 68.53 38.08 -34.01
CA LEU A 277 69.33 39.29 -34.28
C LEU A 277 70.55 39.40 -33.36
N ASP A 278 70.45 39.10 -32.07
CA ASP A 278 71.60 39.10 -31.16
C ASP A 278 72.58 37.96 -31.45
N VAL A 279 72.10 36.80 -31.90
CA VAL A 279 72.96 35.73 -32.45
C VAL A 279 73.63 36.19 -33.74
N ALA A 280 72.93 36.91 -34.63
CA ALA A 280 73.53 37.49 -35.83
C ALA A 280 74.60 38.54 -35.50
N ARG A 281 74.32 39.48 -34.59
CA ARG A 281 75.28 40.50 -34.10
C ARG A 281 76.52 39.86 -33.46
N ARG A 282 76.35 38.81 -32.66
CA ARG A 282 77.47 38.06 -32.06
C ARG A 282 78.29 37.29 -33.10
N ARG A 283 77.66 36.79 -34.18
CA ARG A 283 78.38 36.19 -35.30
C ARG A 283 79.14 37.23 -36.12
N GLU A 284 78.51 38.36 -36.46
CA GLU A 284 79.17 39.47 -37.15
C GLU A 284 80.37 39.99 -36.34
N ALA A 285 80.20 40.19 -35.03
CA ALA A 285 81.30 40.55 -34.13
C ALA A 285 82.43 39.50 -34.11
N ALA A 286 82.10 38.22 -34.00
CA ALA A 286 83.09 37.13 -34.02
C ALA A 286 83.74 36.95 -35.41
N GLU A 287 83.05 37.27 -36.50
CA GLU A 287 83.62 37.30 -37.86
C GLU A 287 84.55 38.49 -38.03
N THR A 288 84.25 39.66 -37.44
CA THR A 288 85.19 40.79 -37.39
C THR A 288 86.40 40.50 -36.50
N GLU A 289 86.22 39.92 -35.32
CA GLU A 289 87.31 39.54 -34.41
C GLU A 289 88.23 38.47 -35.04
N ASN A 290 87.65 37.43 -35.65
CA ASN A 290 88.41 36.43 -36.39
C ASN A 290 89.09 37.03 -37.64
N GLY A 291 88.45 38.03 -38.28
CA GLY A 291 89.04 38.83 -39.36
C GLY A 291 90.25 39.65 -38.90
N GLU A 292 90.17 40.28 -37.73
CA GLU A 292 91.29 40.99 -37.10
C GLU A 292 92.41 40.04 -36.67
N ILE A 293 92.08 38.87 -36.10
CA ILE A 293 93.04 37.81 -35.79
C ILE A 293 93.73 37.28 -37.06
N HIS A 294 92.98 37.07 -38.15
CA HIS A 294 93.57 36.68 -39.45
C HIS A 294 94.41 37.81 -40.06
N ALA A 295 94.03 39.07 -39.92
CA ALA A 295 94.81 40.21 -40.38
C ALA A 295 96.12 40.36 -39.58
N ALA A 296 96.08 40.18 -38.26
CA ALA A 296 97.25 40.20 -37.39
C ALA A 296 98.17 38.99 -37.65
N ALA A 297 97.61 37.79 -37.78
CA ALA A 297 98.37 36.58 -38.15
C ALA A 297 99.01 36.71 -39.53
N LYS A 298 98.31 37.33 -40.50
CA LYS A 298 98.90 37.65 -41.80
C LYS A 298 100.01 38.70 -41.68
N ALA A 299 99.82 39.78 -40.94
CA ALA A 299 100.85 40.79 -40.74
C ALA A 299 102.13 40.20 -40.10
N ALA A 300 101.98 39.29 -39.14
CA ALA A 300 103.08 38.54 -38.55
C ALA A 300 103.75 37.58 -39.56
N ALA A 301 102.98 36.95 -40.46
CA ALA A 301 103.53 36.13 -41.54
C ALA A 301 104.27 36.97 -42.60
N ASP A 302 103.72 38.13 -42.99
CA ASP A 302 104.35 39.07 -43.93
C ASP A 302 105.65 39.66 -43.32
N GLN A 303 105.70 39.88 -42.00
CA GLN A 303 106.95 40.19 -41.27
C GLN A 303 107.95 39.03 -41.31
N LEU A 304 107.54 37.80 -41.02
CA LEU A 304 108.42 36.63 -41.08
C LEU A 304 108.98 36.37 -42.49
N VAL A 305 108.22 36.70 -43.54
CA VAL A 305 108.69 36.68 -44.94
C VAL A 305 109.71 37.81 -45.18
N THR A 306 109.45 39.03 -44.70
CA THR A 306 110.40 40.15 -44.81
C THR A 306 111.73 39.83 -44.12
N ASP A 307 111.69 39.25 -42.91
CA ASP A 307 112.87 38.78 -42.18
C ASP A 307 113.56 37.60 -42.88
N ALA A 308 112.85 36.81 -43.68
CA ALA A 308 113.45 35.74 -44.48
C ALA A 308 114.12 36.31 -45.75
N GLU A 309 113.49 37.26 -46.44
CA GLU A 309 114.07 37.94 -47.61
C GLU A 309 115.35 38.71 -47.24
N GLY A 310 115.37 39.39 -46.09
CA GLY A 310 116.58 40.01 -45.55
C GLY A 310 117.71 38.98 -45.33
N ARG A 311 117.40 37.81 -44.76
CA ARG A 311 118.35 36.70 -44.58
C ARG A 311 118.77 36.02 -45.90
N VAL A 312 118.00 36.15 -46.97
CA VAL A 312 118.38 35.69 -48.32
C VAL A 312 119.35 36.67 -48.97
N ALA A 313 119.11 37.98 -48.90
CA ALA A 313 120.05 38.99 -49.42
C ALA A 313 121.44 38.86 -48.76
N ASP A 314 121.46 38.69 -47.43
CA ASP A 314 122.63 38.38 -46.61
C ASP A 314 123.37 37.09 -47.03
N ALA A 315 122.69 36.16 -47.69
CA ALA A 315 123.26 34.91 -48.20
C ALA A 315 123.75 35.07 -49.65
N GLU A 316 123.05 35.84 -50.49
CA GLU A 316 123.45 36.10 -51.88
C GLU A 316 124.76 36.90 -51.95
N GLU A 317 124.96 37.90 -51.08
CA GLU A 317 126.24 38.64 -50.99
C GLU A 317 127.42 37.69 -50.66
N ARG A 318 127.22 36.76 -49.72
CA ARG A 318 128.21 35.75 -49.34
C ARG A 318 128.49 34.73 -50.46
N VAL A 319 127.56 34.50 -51.40
CA VAL A 319 127.76 33.62 -52.57
C VAL A 319 128.55 34.33 -53.66
N VAL A 320 128.31 35.62 -53.92
CA VAL A 320 129.11 36.42 -54.86
C VAL A 320 130.57 36.47 -54.42
N ASP A 321 130.81 36.71 -53.14
CA ASP A 321 132.16 36.83 -52.58
C ASP A 321 132.91 35.47 -52.49
N ALA A 322 132.18 34.35 -52.55
CA ALA A 322 132.75 33.01 -52.69
C ALA A 322 133.13 32.67 -54.15
N LEU A 323 132.32 33.10 -55.13
CA LEU A 323 132.59 32.87 -56.56
C LEU A 323 133.85 33.58 -57.04
N ALA A 324 134.10 34.82 -56.59
CA ALA A 324 135.32 35.56 -56.91
C ALA A 324 136.61 34.82 -56.47
N ARG A 325 136.55 34.12 -55.33
CA ARG A 325 137.68 33.32 -54.81
C ARG A 325 137.90 32.03 -55.62
N ALA A 326 136.85 31.46 -56.20
CA ALA A 326 136.92 30.23 -57.00
C ALA A 326 137.65 30.43 -58.35
N GLU A 327 137.43 31.56 -59.04
CA GLU A 327 138.10 31.85 -60.32
C GLU A 327 139.63 32.03 -60.16
N GLN A 328 140.06 32.59 -59.02
CA GLN A 328 141.48 32.74 -58.68
C GLN A 328 142.18 31.38 -58.41
N ILE A 329 141.45 30.39 -57.89
CA ILE A 329 141.95 29.01 -57.71
C ILE A 329 142.03 28.27 -59.06
N THR A 330 141.08 28.53 -59.96
CA THR A 330 141.05 27.89 -61.29
C THR A 330 142.25 28.33 -62.15
N SER A 331 142.54 29.63 -62.22
CA SER A 331 143.65 30.17 -63.04
C SER A 331 145.04 29.74 -62.58
N SER A 332 145.26 29.64 -61.26
CA SER A 332 146.52 29.16 -60.67
C SER A 332 146.73 27.64 -60.85
N SER A 333 145.66 26.86 -60.78
CA SER A 333 145.68 25.41 -61.07
C SER A 333 146.05 25.14 -62.54
N GLU A 334 145.52 25.95 -63.46
CA GLU A 334 145.80 25.85 -64.89
C GLU A 334 147.26 26.15 -65.26
N ALA A 335 147.98 26.97 -64.48
CA ALA A 335 149.41 27.19 -64.67
C ALA A 335 150.22 25.93 -64.35
N SER A 336 149.96 25.30 -63.19
CA SER A 336 150.66 24.09 -62.74
C SER A 336 150.46 22.88 -63.67
N ALA A 337 149.26 22.76 -64.27
CA ALA A 337 148.95 21.70 -65.22
C ALA A 337 149.79 21.74 -66.52
N ARG A 338 150.26 22.93 -66.93
CA ARG A 338 151.07 23.08 -68.16
C ARG A 338 152.51 22.59 -67.95
N ASP A 339 153.10 22.88 -66.78
CA ASP A 339 154.50 22.57 -66.48
C ASP A 339 154.74 21.06 -66.24
N THR A 340 153.77 20.39 -65.61
CA THR A 340 153.74 18.93 -65.47
C THR A 340 153.65 18.21 -66.82
N LEU A 341 152.92 18.77 -67.81
CA LEU A 341 152.81 18.22 -69.16
C LEU A 341 154.04 18.44 -70.05
N ALA A 342 154.88 19.44 -69.74
CA ALA A 342 156.20 19.59 -70.36
C ALA A 342 157.17 18.52 -69.81
N SER A 343 157.26 18.44 -68.47
CA SER A 343 158.13 17.49 -67.74
C SER A 343 157.87 16.01 -68.07
N ALA A 344 156.65 15.66 -68.48
CA ALA A 344 156.30 14.31 -68.92
C ALA A 344 156.84 13.95 -70.31
N ARG A 345 156.95 14.92 -71.24
CA ARG A 345 157.41 14.66 -72.62
C ARG A 345 158.91 14.36 -72.68
N ASP A 346 159.74 15.13 -71.99
CA ASP A 346 161.20 14.94 -71.98
C ASP A 346 161.64 13.59 -71.36
N ARG A 347 160.78 12.98 -70.53
CA ARG A 347 160.98 11.62 -70.02
C ARG A 347 160.62 10.56 -71.06
N ALA A 348 159.57 10.77 -71.85
CA ALA A 348 159.18 9.88 -72.94
C ALA A 348 160.24 9.85 -74.05
N THR A 349 160.83 10.99 -74.41
CA THR A 349 161.87 11.06 -75.47
C THR A 349 163.09 10.20 -75.14
N ARG A 350 163.64 10.32 -73.93
CA ARG A 350 164.82 9.54 -73.50
C ARG A 350 164.59 8.04 -73.50
N ILE A 351 163.40 7.59 -73.10
CA ILE A 351 163.03 6.16 -73.10
C ILE A 351 163.01 5.58 -74.53
N VAL A 352 162.71 6.40 -75.54
CA VAL A 352 162.77 5.98 -76.95
C VAL A 352 164.20 5.95 -77.47
N GLU A 353 165.05 6.91 -77.07
CA GLU A 353 166.48 6.92 -77.43
C GLU A 353 167.22 5.70 -76.87
N ASP A 354 167.11 5.42 -75.56
CA ASP A 354 167.73 4.25 -74.91
C ASP A 354 167.31 2.91 -75.58
N ALA A 355 166.04 2.81 -76.01
CA ALA A 355 165.52 1.60 -76.65
C ALA A 355 166.09 1.36 -78.07
N VAL A 356 166.35 2.42 -78.84
CA VAL A 356 166.99 2.31 -80.16
C VAL A 356 168.49 2.03 -80.02
N ASP A 357 169.14 2.70 -79.07
CA ASP A 357 170.55 2.50 -78.72
C ASP A 357 170.83 1.06 -78.24
N GLN A 358 169.82 0.39 -77.65
CA GLN A 358 169.86 -1.04 -77.33
C GLN A 358 169.61 -1.96 -78.54
N ALA A 359 168.78 -1.54 -79.51
CA ALA A 359 168.55 -2.28 -80.75
C ALA A 359 169.79 -2.29 -81.67
N ASP A 360 170.51 -1.17 -81.78
CA ASP A 360 171.74 -1.08 -82.57
C ASP A 360 172.88 -1.93 -81.97
N ARG A 361 173.01 -1.95 -80.64
CA ARG A 361 173.92 -2.89 -79.93
C ARG A 361 173.57 -4.36 -80.20
N THR A 362 172.28 -4.69 -80.27
CA THR A 362 171.80 -6.04 -80.59
C THR A 362 172.11 -6.41 -82.04
N THR A 363 172.02 -5.45 -82.96
CA THR A 363 172.30 -5.67 -84.40
C THR A 363 173.80 -5.78 -84.68
N SER A 364 174.63 -4.95 -84.05
CA SER A 364 176.09 -4.98 -84.19
C SER A 364 176.69 -6.28 -83.62
N SER A 365 176.24 -6.73 -82.44
CA SER A 365 176.69 -8.00 -81.87
C SER A 365 176.29 -9.22 -82.72
N ALA A 366 175.12 -9.19 -83.36
CA ALA A 366 174.71 -10.21 -84.32
C ALA A 366 175.60 -10.26 -85.58
N SER A 367 176.08 -9.11 -86.08
CA SER A 367 177.03 -9.10 -87.21
C SER A 367 178.40 -9.66 -86.84
N GLU A 368 178.95 -9.29 -85.67
CA GLU A 368 180.25 -9.81 -85.25
C GLU A 368 180.22 -11.32 -84.97
N GLU A 369 179.12 -11.86 -84.45
CA GLU A 369 179.02 -13.30 -84.23
C GLU A 369 178.87 -14.09 -85.55
N ALA A 370 178.31 -13.48 -86.60
CA ALA A 370 178.29 -14.08 -87.94
C ALA A 370 179.71 -14.19 -88.53
N ASP A 371 180.51 -13.11 -88.47
CA ASP A 371 181.90 -13.12 -88.96
C ASP A 371 182.79 -14.07 -88.14
N ARG A 372 182.67 -14.04 -86.81
CA ARG A 372 183.40 -14.95 -85.90
C ARG A 372 183.09 -16.44 -86.15
N ARG A 373 181.89 -16.78 -86.64
CA ARG A 373 181.47 -18.19 -86.81
C ARG A 373 181.99 -18.91 -88.05
N LEU A 374 182.39 -18.20 -89.11
CA LEU A 374 182.82 -18.84 -90.37
C LEU A 374 184.17 -18.32 -90.92
N GLY A 375 184.88 -17.49 -90.16
CA GLY A 375 186.35 -17.50 -90.19
C GLY A 375 186.89 -18.89 -89.80
N SER A 376 186.37 -19.49 -88.73
CA SER A 376 186.79 -20.82 -88.26
C SER A 376 186.63 -21.94 -89.29
N VAL A 377 185.60 -21.91 -90.13
CA VAL A 377 185.41 -22.90 -91.23
C VAL A 377 186.36 -22.67 -92.42
N ARG A 378 187.07 -21.54 -92.47
CA ARG A 378 188.26 -21.40 -93.33
C ARG A 378 189.52 -21.90 -92.63
N ASP A 379 189.67 -21.64 -91.33
CA ASP A 379 190.83 -22.07 -90.55
C ASP A 379 190.90 -23.61 -90.38
N GLU A 380 189.75 -24.29 -90.23
CA GLU A 380 189.65 -25.77 -90.27
C GLU A 380 190.15 -26.38 -91.59
N VAL A 381 190.07 -25.64 -92.70
CA VAL A 381 190.61 -26.08 -94.00
C VAL A 381 192.13 -25.87 -94.07
N ALA A 382 192.66 -24.83 -93.43
CA ALA A 382 194.10 -24.56 -93.39
C ALA A 382 194.87 -25.53 -92.47
N ASP A 383 194.26 -25.98 -91.36
CA ASP A 383 194.93 -26.93 -90.45
C ASP A 383 195.02 -28.36 -90.98
N LEU A 384 194.20 -28.73 -91.98
CA LEU A 384 194.39 -29.95 -92.76
C LEU A 384 195.67 -29.93 -93.61
N GLU A 385 196.22 -28.76 -93.94
CA GLU A 385 197.55 -28.67 -94.58
C GLU A 385 198.68 -28.77 -93.55
N ARG A 386 198.56 -28.09 -92.39
CA ARG A 386 199.63 -28.04 -91.36
C ARG A 386 199.91 -29.37 -90.67
N GLN A 387 198.94 -30.28 -90.55
CA GLN A 387 199.18 -31.61 -89.99
C GLN A 387 200.22 -32.45 -90.76
N ARG A 388 200.59 -32.06 -91.99
CA ARG A 388 201.61 -32.77 -92.78
C ARG A 388 203.06 -32.44 -92.38
N GLU A 389 203.30 -31.35 -91.64
CA GLU A 389 204.66 -30.83 -91.37
C GLU A 389 205.19 -31.27 -89.98
N ALA A 390 204.31 -31.39 -88.98
CA ALA A 390 204.67 -31.44 -87.56
C ALA A 390 205.35 -32.73 -87.05
N ILE A 391 205.58 -33.73 -87.91
CA ILE A 391 206.14 -35.04 -87.51
C ILE A 391 207.68 -35.00 -87.32
N SER A 392 208.38 -34.01 -87.89
CA SER A 392 209.84 -34.11 -88.10
C SER A 392 210.72 -33.86 -86.86
N THR A 393 210.42 -32.86 -86.03
CA THR A 393 211.40 -32.26 -85.10
C THR A 393 211.35 -32.83 -83.66
N TYR A 394 211.11 -34.13 -83.51
CA TYR A 394 210.88 -34.81 -82.23
C TYR A 394 212.08 -34.78 -81.25
N LEU A 395 213.33 -34.65 -81.71
CA LEU A 395 214.52 -34.93 -80.89
C LEU A 395 215.58 -33.83 -80.88
N ASP A 396 215.56 -33.04 -79.82
CA ASP A 396 216.79 -32.52 -79.18
C ASP A 396 217.08 -33.28 -77.87
N GLU A 397 216.09 -33.40 -76.98
CA GLU A 397 216.39 -33.50 -75.54
C GLU A 397 216.24 -34.87 -74.85
N LEU A 398 217.22 -35.18 -73.99
CA LEU A 398 217.07 -36.05 -72.81
C LEU A 398 218.11 -35.68 -71.71
N ARG A 399 217.69 -35.25 -70.47
CA ARG A 399 218.05 -35.79 -69.08
C ARG A 399 218.17 -34.79 -67.84
N GLY A 400 217.29 -34.83 -66.77
CA GLY A 400 217.27 -34.01 -65.45
C GLY A 400 216.31 -34.43 -64.22
N LEU A 401 216.30 -33.80 -62.97
CA LEU A 401 215.61 -34.25 -61.64
C LEU A 401 215.33 -33.23 -60.40
N LEU A 402 214.49 -33.61 -59.35
CA LEU A 402 214.46 -33.35 -57.81
C LEU A 402 213.47 -32.37 -56.97
N GLY A 403 213.22 -32.54 -55.61
CA GLY A 403 212.39 -31.67 -54.64
C GLY A 403 212.11 -32.10 -53.10
N SER A 404 211.50 -31.27 -52.17
CA SER A 404 211.06 -31.51 -50.68
C SER A 404 210.18 -30.36 -50.00
N SER A 405 209.67 -30.13 -48.72
CA SER A 405 209.55 -30.69 -47.27
C SER A 405 208.50 -29.90 -46.31
N SER A 406 208.28 -30.15 -44.96
CA SER A 406 207.18 -29.54 -44.03
C SER A 406 207.27 -29.58 -42.42
N VAL A 407 206.35 -28.96 -41.56
CA VAL A 407 206.36 -28.84 -40.01
C VAL A 407 205.02 -28.41 -39.20
N PRO A 408 204.80 -28.54 -37.81
CA PRO A 408 203.50 -28.32 -37.01
C PRO A 408 203.43 -27.70 -35.50
N ASP A 409 202.21 -27.67 -34.82
CA ASP A 409 201.69 -27.49 -33.36
C ASP A 409 201.39 -26.10 -32.62
N ALA A 410 200.12 -25.58 -32.53
CA ALA A 410 199.72 -24.31 -31.78
C ALA A 410 198.19 -23.89 -31.64
N SER A 411 197.90 -22.90 -30.74
CA SER A 411 196.77 -21.88 -30.67
C SER A 411 195.31 -22.29 -30.30
N LEU A 412 194.38 -21.52 -29.65
CA LEU A 412 194.15 -20.11 -29.19
C LEU A 412 193.44 -19.06 -30.11
N ILE A 413 192.31 -18.51 -29.58
CA ILE A 413 191.65 -17.19 -29.83
C ILE A 413 190.95 -16.90 -31.18
N ALA A 414 189.61 -16.75 -31.13
CA ALA A 414 188.77 -15.72 -31.81
C ALA A 414 187.34 -15.77 -31.20
N LYS A 415 186.53 -14.73 -30.94
CA LYS A 415 186.36 -13.32 -31.38
C LYS A 415 185.58 -13.07 -32.69
N ALA A 416 184.78 -11.99 -32.61
CA ALA A 416 184.13 -11.20 -33.65
C ALA A 416 182.85 -11.75 -34.31
N ASP A 417 181.82 -10.93 -34.60
CA ASP A 417 181.31 -9.67 -33.99
C ASP A 417 179.85 -9.56 -34.52
N GLU A 418 178.76 -9.21 -33.82
CA GLU A 418 178.48 -8.50 -32.56
C GLU A 418 178.35 -6.96 -32.67
N ALA A 419 177.35 -6.39 -31.98
CA ALA A 419 176.97 -4.95 -31.90
C ALA A 419 176.44 -4.30 -33.22
N ALA A 420 175.65 -3.22 -33.22
CA ALA A 420 174.75 -2.58 -32.23
C ALA A 420 173.74 -1.68 -33.03
N ALA A 421 172.56 -1.27 -32.58
CA ALA A 421 172.12 -0.89 -31.22
C ALA A 421 172.72 0.43 -30.67
N ALA A 422 173.02 1.39 -31.55
CA ALA A 422 173.12 2.82 -31.24
C ALA A 422 172.28 3.57 -32.31
N LEU A 423 171.14 4.21 -32.00
CA LEU A 423 170.87 5.32 -31.09
C LEU A 423 171.29 6.69 -31.69
N GLU A 424 170.28 7.55 -31.84
CA GLU A 424 170.36 9.01 -32.04
C GLU A 424 170.76 9.56 -33.43
N LYS A 425 170.12 10.69 -33.78
CA LYS A 425 170.56 11.75 -34.70
C LYS A 425 170.62 11.50 -36.22
N SER A 426 169.51 11.82 -36.90
CA SER A 426 169.48 12.61 -38.15
C SER A 426 168.02 13.05 -38.46
N THR A 427 167.47 14.13 -37.89
CA THR A 427 167.61 15.56 -38.29
C THR A 427 167.30 15.86 -39.76
N SER A 428 166.07 16.33 -40.01
CA SER A 428 165.62 17.32 -41.02
C SER A 428 164.08 17.40 -40.85
N GLU A 429 163.40 18.47 -40.41
CA GLU A 429 163.61 19.92 -40.55
C GLU A 429 163.48 20.36 -42.02
N GLY A 430 162.63 21.32 -42.39
CA GLY A 430 161.66 22.08 -41.58
C GLY A 430 160.81 23.04 -42.44
N ASP A 431 159.96 23.81 -41.73
CA ASP A 431 159.48 25.17 -42.08
C ASP A 431 158.60 25.37 -43.35
N GLU A 432 157.81 26.44 -43.50
CA GLU A 432 157.59 27.67 -42.71
C GLU A 432 156.07 27.88 -42.44
N ASP A 433 155.67 28.81 -41.55
CA ASP A 433 154.37 28.77 -40.83
C ASP A 433 153.68 30.15 -40.64
N ALA A 434 152.42 30.13 -40.13
CA ALA A 434 151.74 31.11 -39.24
C ALA A 434 150.46 31.86 -39.71
N GLU A 435 149.59 32.12 -38.70
CA GLU A 435 148.41 33.03 -38.67
C GLU A 435 147.20 32.67 -39.58
N VAL A 436 145.99 33.25 -39.47
CA VAL A 436 145.58 34.55 -38.86
C VAL A 436 144.38 34.47 -37.89
N SER A 437 144.45 35.25 -36.80
CA SER A 437 143.38 35.56 -35.82
C SER A 437 142.28 36.51 -36.39
N ALA A 438 141.11 36.79 -35.79
CA ALA A 438 140.50 36.54 -34.46
C ALA A 438 138.94 36.29 -34.62
N GLN A 439 137.94 36.69 -33.79
CA GLN A 439 137.83 37.56 -32.60
C GLN A 439 136.65 37.18 -31.63
N GLU A 440 135.62 38.03 -31.44
CA GLU A 440 134.74 38.17 -30.24
C GLU A 440 133.32 38.67 -30.64
N THR A 441 132.19 38.63 -29.89
CA THR A 441 131.62 38.04 -28.62
C THR A 441 130.07 38.26 -28.65
N GLY A 442 129.17 37.77 -27.77
CA GLY A 442 129.21 36.91 -26.57
C GLY A 442 128.20 37.34 -25.47
N THR A 443 127.59 36.39 -24.72
CA THR A 443 126.77 36.55 -23.46
C THR A 443 125.43 37.34 -23.52
N ALA A 444 124.39 37.15 -22.66
CA ALA A 444 123.97 36.07 -21.73
C ALA A 444 122.52 36.30 -21.15
N GLU A 445 121.89 35.22 -20.63
CA GLU A 445 120.93 35.06 -19.48
C GLU A 445 119.57 35.83 -19.31
N ASP A 446 118.61 35.13 -18.64
CA ASP A 446 117.37 35.52 -17.89
C ASP A 446 116.27 36.44 -18.50
N GLY A 447 115.01 36.49 -18.02
CA GLY A 447 114.27 35.65 -17.04
C GLY A 447 112.89 36.22 -16.55
N GLU A 448 111.92 35.32 -16.30
CA GLU A 448 110.79 35.37 -15.31
C GLU A 448 109.49 36.25 -15.41
N GLN A 449 108.36 35.61 -14.99
CA GLN A 449 107.21 36.08 -14.14
C GLN A 449 105.88 36.75 -14.65
N ALA A 450 104.75 36.26 -14.07
CA ALA A 450 103.38 36.83 -13.83
C ALA A 450 102.50 37.33 -15.03
N GLY A 451 101.15 37.43 -14.98
CA GLY A 451 100.08 37.13 -13.98
C GLY A 451 98.88 38.11 -14.13
N ASP A 452 97.61 37.91 -13.69
CA ASP A 452 96.86 36.76 -13.14
C ASP A 452 95.32 37.09 -13.02
N ALA A 453 94.47 36.13 -12.58
CA ALA A 453 93.10 36.26 -11.97
C ALA A 453 91.77 36.30 -12.80
N THR A 454 90.64 36.06 -12.08
CA THR A 454 89.33 35.48 -12.51
C THR A 454 88.09 36.20 -11.85
N GLU A 455 86.80 35.77 -11.70
CA GLU A 455 86.05 34.49 -11.85
C GLU A 455 84.47 34.62 -11.78
N THR A 456 83.74 33.49 -11.89
CA THR A 456 82.45 33.07 -11.21
C THR A 456 80.99 33.30 -11.73
N LEU A 457 80.09 32.45 -11.16
CA LEU A 457 78.61 32.23 -11.28
C LEU A 457 77.89 32.70 -9.95
N PRO A 458 76.64 32.35 -9.47
CA PRO A 458 75.55 31.34 -9.76
C PRO A 458 74.16 32.00 -10.08
N ALA A 459 72.93 31.43 -10.09
CA ALA A 459 72.19 30.20 -9.63
C ALA A 459 71.79 30.11 -8.12
N VAL A 460 70.69 29.47 -7.64
CA VAL A 460 69.65 28.58 -8.27
C VAL A 460 68.22 29.20 -8.26
N VAL A 461 67.07 28.79 -7.64
CA VAL A 461 66.63 27.76 -6.64
C VAL A 461 65.15 27.30 -6.92
N ASP A 462 64.41 26.63 -6.00
CA ASP A 462 63.20 25.78 -6.24
C ASP A 462 62.16 25.73 -5.06
N GLU A 463 61.14 24.82 -5.10
CA GLU A 463 60.06 24.46 -4.10
C GLU A 463 58.78 25.37 -4.01
N GLY A 464 57.58 24.99 -3.49
CA GLY A 464 56.99 23.70 -3.04
C GLY A 464 55.78 23.81 -2.03
N ASP A 465 54.90 22.78 -1.95
CA ASP A 465 54.09 22.27 -0.77
C ASP A 465 52.59 22.63 -0.43
N THR A 466 51.87 21.69 0.25
CA THR A 466 50.53 21.68 0.96
C THR A 466 49.19 21.90 0.18
N GLU A 467 48.05 21.19 0.35
CA GLU A 467 47.13 20.79 1.50
C GLU A 467 46.23 21.96 2.01
N GLU A 468 44.92 21.89 2.38
CA GLU A 468 43.95 20.88 2.92
C GLU A 468 42.52 20.98 2.23
N SER A 469 41.52 20.07 2.33
CA SER A 469 40.61 19.61 3.43
C SER A 469 39.57 20.68 3.94
N ASP A 470 38.29 20.42 4.29
CA ASP A 470 37.39 19.23 4.20
C ASP A 470 35.88 19.60 4.43
N ALA A 471 34.93 18.62 4.32
CA ALA A 471 33.53 18.51 4.83
C ALA A 471 32.49 19.67 4.64
N GLU A 472 31.20 19.50 4.29
CA GLU A 472 30.09 18.60 4.71
C GLU A 472 29.47 18.84 6.10
N GLU A 473 28.15 19.15 6.15
CA GLU A 473 27.19 18.66 7.17
C GLU A 473 25.73 18.71 6.62
N SER A 474 24.81 17.92 7.18
CA SER A 474 23.45 17.68 6.66
C SER A 474 22.40 17.40 7.76
N ASP A 475 21.16 17.06 7.35
CA ASP A 475 20.05 16.53 8.17
C ASP A 475 19.38 17.48 9.21
N ALA A 476 18.13 17.25 9.67
CA ALA A 476 16.95 16.57 9.09
C ALA A 476 15.69 16.84 9.98
N GLU A 477 14.54 16.25 9.59
CA GLU A 477 13.36 15.95 10.44
C GLU A 477 12.51 17.15 10.94
N GLN A 478 11.20 17.02 11.26
CA GLN A 478 10.22 15.93 11.12
C GLN A 478 8.78 16.53 10.98
N SER A 479 7.75 15.70 10.77
CA SER A 479 6.34 16.12 10.65
C SER A 479 5.39 15.33 11.58
N ASP A 480 4.15 15.86 11.68
CA ASP A 480 2.89 15.18 12.05
C ASP A 480 2.66 14.66 13.50
N THR A 481 1.56 15.13 14.10
CA THR A 481 0.75 14.39 15.09
C THR A 481 -0.73 14.77 14.97
N ASP A 482 -1.61 13.79 14.75
CA ASP A 482 -3.07 13.94 14.75
C ASP A 482 -3.66 14.10 16.17
N ALA A 483 -4.89 14.62 16.24
CA ALA A 483 -5.82 14.41 17.36
C ALA A 483 -7.29 14.57 16.91
N GLU A 484 -8.04 13.48 16.85
CA GLU A 484 -9.51 13.50 16.84
C GLU A 484 -10.06 13.63 18.26
N GLU A 485 -11.24 14.24 18.44
CA GLU A 485 -12.22 13.69 19.38
C GLU A 485 -13.66 14.04 18.96
N SER A 486 -14.47 13.02 18.69
CA SER A 486 -15.92 13.14 18.57
C SER A 486 -16.58 11.85 19.05
N SER A 487 -17.54 11.95 19.97
CA SER A 487 -18.36 10.79 20.35
C SER A 487 -19.77 11.22 20.76
N ASP A 488 -20.76 10.58 20.15
CA ASP A 488 -22.16 10.68 20.54
C ASP A 488 -22.39 10.00 21.90
N HIS A 489 -23.37 10.51 22.66
CA HIS A 489 -24.00 9.72 23.70
C HIS A 489 -25.50 9.99 23.79
N ALA A 490 -26.29 8.94 23.55
CA ALA A 490 -27.74 8.97 23.67
C ALA A 490 -28.22 7.67 24.31
N ASP A 491 -28.90 7.77 25.46
CA ASP A 491 -30.00 6.88 25.79
C ASP A 491 -30.97 7.49 26.82
N ALA A 492 -32.21 7.00 26.77
CA ALA A 492 -33.22 6.91 27.82
C ALA A 492 -33.36 8.04 28.87
N THR A 493 -34.49 8.76 28.78
CA THR A 493 -35.45 8.70 29.90
C THR A 493 -36.89 8.88 29.40
N ALA A 494 -37.82 8.07 29.92
CA ALA A 494 -39.25 8.17 29.63
C ALA A 494 -40.02 8.60 30.89
N SER A 495 -41.11 9.37 30.73
CA SER A 495 -42.36 9.23 31.50
C SER A 495 -43.38 10.35 31.18
N ARG A 496 -44.66 9.96 31.10
CA ARG A 496 -45.89 10.78 30.97
C ARG A 496 -46.18 11.43 29.63
#